data_AF-A0A9X1TRN1-F1
#
_entry.id   AF-A0A9X1TRN1-F1
#
_cell.length_a   1.000
_cell.length_b   1.000
_cell.length_c   1.000
_cell.angle_alpha   90.00
_cell.angle_beta   90.00
_cell.angle_gamma   90.00
#
_symmetry.space_group_name_H-M   'P 1'
#
loop_
_entity.id
_entity.type
_entity.pdbx_description
1 polymer ?
#
loop_
_entity_poly.entity_id
_entity_poly.type
_entity_poly.pdbx_seq_one_letter_code
_entity_poly.pdbx_strand_id
1 'polypeptide(L)'
;TRIDLHWPPGLPDGGRHGFTPRHRARLEAALPGMAARLAEALPQGARRVHVLGFEELMYAPLRLARELEQVAEGVDVRFSTTTRSPVLAVDDPGYAIRTRLTFPAHDAPADGPGERYAYNVAGADFDAVIAVVDSAADTPELHAPEGLLAQLAVHTPHVLLAVVPSYVPGAPPASPERPPMLPEPLRGPAFSSYAPEEVGWLLQDLSDVTLEAPTEEREEAIQSGGAHYAESLPVEYQPSEQYQALFHAALEDTAARLAQAAGAVTELVLAERSPRPVLVSLARAGTPVGILMRRWAQFRHGLELPHYAVSIVRGRGIDANALRWLAAHHDPRDVVFVDGWTGKGAITRELADAIREFEASDGITGFDPEIAVLADPGSCVRTYGTRDDYLIPSACLNSTVSGLISRTVLRADLVGPHDYHGAKFYRELADADVSVAFLDAVSARFPEVVDAVEATAKELLSADRAPTWEGWAAVERISEEYGIHDVNLVKPGVGETTRVLLRRVPWKILARAGAGADLDHVRLLAEQRGVPVEEVAELPYTCVGLIHPKYTRGATGADGRAVNL
;
A
#
# COMPACT_ATOMS: atom_id res chain seq x y z
N THR A 1 27.50 43.26 12.82
CA THR A 1 26.16 43.89 12.98
C THR A 1 25.08 42.91 12.53
N ARG A 2 23.96 42.77 13.27
CA ARG A 2 22.84 41.90 12.87
C ARG A 2 21.82 42.67 12.03
N ILE A 3 21.36 42.07 10.94
CA ILE A 3 20.34 42.62 10.04
C ILE A 3 19.09 41.75 10.08
N ASP A 4 17.93 42.36 10.29
CA ASP A 4 16.64 41.69 10.15
C ASP A 4 16.17 41.80 8.69
N LEU A 5 16.06 40.66 8.01
CA LEU A 5 15.62 40.57 6.62
C LEU A 5 14.10 40.78 6.47
N HIS A 6 13.33 40.79 7.57
CA HIS A 6 11.88 40.70 7.55
C HIS A 6 11.43 39.46 6.77
N TRP A 7 12.02 38.31 7.12
CA TRP A 7 11.73 37.05 6.44
C TRP A 7 10.22 36.74 6.47
N PRO A 8 9.58 36.43 5.32
CA PRO A 8 8.15 36.20 5.27
C PRO A 8 7.73 35.08 6.24
N PRO A 9 6.73 35.31 7.11
CA PRO A 9 6.27 34.30 8.05
C PRO A 9 5.90 32.99 7.35
N GLY A 10 6.43 31.86 7.84
CA GLY A 10 6.15 30.53 7.29
C GLY A 10 6.66 30.30 5.87
N LEU A 11 7.63 31.08 5.40
CA LEU A 11 8.41 30.72 4.20
C LEU A 11 9.61 29.87 4.64
N PRO A 12 9.83 28.67 4.06
CA PRO A 12 11.01 27.88 4.39
C PRO A 12 12.32 28.60 4.02
N ASP A 13 13.32 28.49 4.87
CA ASP A 13 14.69 28.99 4.69
C ASP A 13 15.46 28.27 3.59
N GLY A 14 15.09 27.02 3.27
CA GLY A 14 15.72 26.25 2.21
C GLY A 14 14.96 24.99 1.80
N GLY A 15 15.63 24.14 1.00
CA GLY A 15 15.08 22.89 0.49
C GLY A 15 15.03 21.74 1.51
N ARG A 16 15.64 21.89 2.70
CA ARG A 16 15.81 20.85 3.72
C ARG A 16 14.50 20.17 4.11
N HIS A 17 13.40 20.93 4.16
CA HIS A 17 12.05 20.45 4.50
C HIS A 17 11.04 20.63 3.36
N GLY A 18 11.53 20.74 2.12
CA GLY A 18 10.74 20.93 0.91
C GLY A 18 10.54 22.40 0.50
N PHE A 19 10.75 22.70 -0.78
CA PHE A 19 10.62 24.05 -1.34
C PHE A 19 9.76 24.05 -2.62
N THR A 20 8.51 24.49 -2.51
CA THR A 20 7.51 24.40 -3.58
C THR A 20 7.60 25.58 -4.56
N PRO A 21 6.97 25.49 -5.75
CA PRO A 21 6.80 26.66 -6.64
C PRO A 21 6.11 27.85 -5.96
N ARG A 22 5.17 27.60 -5.03
CA ARG A 22 4.54 28.66 -4.22
C ARG A 22 5.54 29.30 -3.24
N HIS A 23 6.42 28.51 -2.62
CA HIS A 23 7.49 29.06 -1.77
C HIS A 23 8.46 29.91 -2.60
N ARG A 24 8.82 29.45 -3.80
CA ARG A 24 9.64 30.22 -4.74
C ARG A 24 9.01 31.57 -5.07
N ALA A 25 7.74 31.59 -5.47
CA ALA A 25 7.04 32.84 -5.79
C ALA A 25 6.98 33.81 -4.59
N ARG A 26 6.78 33.28 -3.37
CA ARG A 26 6.77 34.09 -2.13
C ARG A 26 8.15 34.66 -1.81
N LEU A 27 9.21 33.86 -1.96
CA LEU A 27 10.59 34.34 -1.78
C LEU A 27 10.91 35.42 -2.82
N GLU A 28 10.59 35.17 -4.09
CA GLU A 28 10.80 36.12 -5.19
C GLU A 28 10.11 37.46 -4.96
N ALA A 29 8.88 37.45 -4.44
CA ALA A 29 8.16 38.67 -4.10
C ALA A 29 8.81 39.45 -2.93
N ALA A 30 9.47 38.77 -2.00
CA ALA A 30 10.04 39.38 -0.78
C ALA A 30 11.51 39.81 -0.95
N LEU A 31 12.25 39.18 -1.85
CA LEU A 31 13.68 39.38 -2.08
C LEU A 31 14.08 40.86 -2.29
N PRO A 32 13.37 41.69 -3.11
CA PRO A 32 13.76 43.08 -3.30
C PRO A 32 13.79 43.89 -1.99
N GLY A 33 12.84 43.62 -1.08
CA GLY A 33 12.80 44.26 0.23
C GLY A 33 13.95 43.81 1.14
N MET A 34 14.31 42.53 1.10
CA MET A 34 15.46 42.00 1.84
C MET A 34 16.77 42.59 1.33
N ALA A 35 16.95 42.64 0.00
CA ALA A 35 18.14 43.18 -0.64
C ALA A 35 18.33 44.67 -0.36
N ALA A 36 17.25 45.47 -0.38
CA ALA A 36 17.30 46.88 0.01
C ALA A 36 17.81 47.09 1.45
N ARG A 37 17.35 46.28 2.40
CA ARG A 37 17.83 46.32 3.80
C ARG A 37 19.30 45.95 3.93
N LEU A 38 19.73 44.94 3.16
CA LEU A 38 21.15 44.58 3.10
C LEU A 38 21.98 45.73 2.53
N ALA A 39 21.52 46.37 1.44
CA ALA A 39 22.21 47.50 0.82
C ALA A 39 22.30 48.72 1.76
N GLU A 40 21.24 49.04 2.50
CA GLU A 40 21.24 50.12 3.51
C GLU A 40 22.22 49.86 4.66
N ALA A 41 22.49 48.58 4.96
CA ALA A 41 23.41 48.18 6.02
C ALA A 41 24.88 48.12 5.59
N LEU A 42 25.17 48.19 4.28
CA LEU A 42 26.54 48.20 3.78
C LEU A 42 27.27 49.49 4.17
N PRO A 43 28.60 49.43 4.37
CA PRO A 43 29.39 50.62 4.63
C PRO A 43 29.35 51.56 3.40
N GLN A 44 29.36 52.87 3.65
CA GLN A 44 29.31 53.86 2.57
C GLN A 44 30.50 53.70 1.63
N GLY A 45 30.21 53.51 0.34
CA GLY A 45 31.24 53.33 -0.69
C GLY A 45 31.80 51.91 -0.81
N ALA A 46 31.15 50.90 -0.20
CA ALA A 46 31.45 49.50 -0.47
C ALA A 46 31.46 49.20 -1.98
N ARG A 47 32.46 48.46 -2.45
CA ARG A 47 32.61 48.05 -3.86
C ARG A 47 32.67 46.54 -4.02
N ARG A 48 33.12 45.80 -3.02
CA ARG A 48 33.23 44.34 -3.04
C ARG A 48 32.58 43.74 -1.81
N VAL A 49 31.49 43.02 -2.02
CA VAL A 49 30.70 42.41 -0.94
C VAL A 49 30.67 40.91 -1.13
N HIS A 50 30.83 40.15 -0.04
CA HIS A 50 30.68 38.70 -0.07
C HIS A 50 29.45 38.28 0.72
N VAL A 51 28.53 37.55 0.09
CA VAL A 51 27.45 36.85 0.77
C VAL A 51 27.91 35.41 1.03
N LEU A 52 28.10 35.09 2.30
CA LEU A 52 28.55 33.77 2.75
C LEU A 52 27.35 33.02 3.34
N GLY A 53 26.89 31.98 2.64
CA GLY A 53 25.93 31.01 3.19
C GLY A 53 26.58 30.07 4.21
N PHE A 54 25.75 29.27 4.86
CA PHE A 54 26.17 28.33 5.88
C PHE A 54 25.87 26.89 5.48
N GLU A 55 26.91 26.09 5.25
CA GLU A 55 26.80 24.67 4.87
C GLU A 55 25.80 24.48 3.71
N GLU A 56 24.74 23.70 3.94
CA GLU A 56 23.69 23.39 2.97
C GLU A 56 22.68 24.54 2.76
N LEU A 57 22.73 25.62 3.56
CA LEU A 57 21.94 26.84 3.37
C LEU A 57 22.55 27.69 2.24
N MET A 58 22.39 27.22 1.01
CA MET A 58 22.98 27.85 -0.18
C MET A 58 21.98 28.68 -0.98
N TYR A 59 20.72 28.22 -1.07
CA TYR A 59 19.76 28.80 -2.00
C TYR A 59 19.33 30.21 -1.61
N ALA A 60 18.87 30.44 -0.37
CA ALA A 60 18.45 31.77 0.07
C ALA A 60 19.59 32.80 0.02
N PRO A 61 20.83 32.51 0.48
CA PRO A 61 21.94 33.45 0.36
C PRO A 61 22.35 33.73 -1.09
N LEU A 62 22.33 32.73 -1.98
CA LEU A 62 22.56 32.96 -3.42
C LEU A 62 21.52 33.90 -4.03
N ARG A 63 20.24 33.72 -3.66
CA ARG A 63 19.15 34.59 -4.12
C ARG A 63 19.33 36.02 -3.58
N LEU A 64 19.69 36.17 -2.31
CA LEU A 64 20.00 37.48 -1.72
C LEU A 64 21.19 38.15 -2.40
N ALA A 65 22.26 37.40 -2.70
CA ALA A 65 23.45 37.92 -3.38
C ALA A 65 23.10 38.48 -4.77
N ARG A 66 22.33 37.70 -5.56
CA ARG A 66 21.90 38.11 -6.90
C ARG A 66 21.03 39.37 -6.88
N GLU A 67 20.13 39.48 -5.90
CA GLU A 67 19.22 40.64 -5.80
C GLU A 67 19.94 41.86 -5.22
N LEU A 68 20.89 41.65 -4.31
CA LEU A 68 21.77 42.70 -3.80
C LEU A 68 22.63 43.29 -4.92
N GLU A 69 23.19 42.47 -5.81
CA GLU A 69 23.95 42.93 -6.98
C GLU A 69 23.11 43.83 -7.90
N GLN A 70 21.79 43.58 -8.00
CA GLN A 70 20.89 44.40 -8.80
C GLN A 70 20.53 45.73 -8.15
N VAL A 71 20.45 45.78 -6.81
CA VAL A 71 20.00 46.96 -6.06
C VAL A 71 21.18 47.86 -5.63
N ALA A 72 22.35 47.29 -5.39
CA ALA A 72 23.56 48.01 -5.01
C ALA A 72 24.41 48.34 -6.25
N GLU A 73 24.05 49.42 -6.95
CA GLU A 73 24.75 49.85 -8.16
C GLU A 73 26.26 50.04 -7.93
N GLY A 74 27.07 49.39 -8.77
CA GLY A 74 28.54 49.50 -8.72
C GLY A 74 29.23 48.62 -7.68
N VAL A 75 28.51 47.67 -7.05
CA VAL A 75 29.06 46.71 -6.09
C VAL A 75 29.25 45.32 -6.74
N ASP A 76 30.46 44.78 -6.71
CA ASP A 76 30.77 43.38 -7.06
C ASP A 76 30.35 42.48 -5.90
N VAL A 77 29.27 41.70 -6.09
CA VAL A 77 28.75 40.78 -5.09
C VAL A 77 29.20 39.35 -5.41
N ARG A 78 29.96 38.74 -4.50
CA ARG A 78 30.36 37.34 -4.58
C ARG A 78 29.54 36.48 -3.64
N PHE A 79 29.26 35.25 -4.03
CA PHE A 79 28.57 34.27 -3.19
C PHE A 79 29.42 33.01 -3.01
N SER A 80 29.45 32.49 -1.79
CA SER A 80 29.90 31.13 -1.49
C SER A 80 29.20 30.61 -0.23
N THR A 81 29.54 29.38 0.19
CA THR A 81 29.04 28.80 1.44
C THR A 81 30.20 28.22 2.24
N THR A 82 30.03 28.10 3.55
CA THR A 82 30.93 27.29 4.39
C THR A 82 30.75 25.81 4.10
N THR A 83 31.72 24.98 4.47
CA THR A 83 31.62 23.52 4.30
C THR A 83 32.38 22.76 5.37
N ARG A 84 31.92 21.54 5.64
CA ARG A 84 32.67 20.50 6.39
C ARG A 84 33.84 19.89 5.62
N SER A 85 33.91 20.03 4.29
CA SER A 85 34.93 19.35 3.48
C SER A 85 36.28 20.08 3.51
N PRO A 86 37.38 19.42 3.94
CA PRO A 86 38.72 20.01 3.92
C PRO A 86 39.31 19.94 2.50
N VAL A 87 39.17 21.02 1.76
CA VAL A 87 39.81 21.23 0.47
C VAL A 87 41.21 21.80 0.72
N LEU A 88 42.19 21.29 -0.04
CA LEU A 88 43.53 21.87 -0.05
C LEU A 88 43.45 23.31 -0.53
N ALA A 89 44.08 24.26 0.16
CA ALA A 89 44.21 25.64 -0.32
C ALA A 89 45.63 25.89 -0.80
N VAL A 90 45.78 26.32 -2.05
CA VAL A 90 47.07 26.62 -2.68
C VAL A 90 46.96 27.95 -3.38
N ASP A 91 47.82 28.90 -3.00
CA ASP A 91 47.89 30.22 -3.66
C ASP A 91 48.60 30.12 -5.02
N ASP A 92 47.95 29.44 -5.96
CA ASP A 92 48.40 29.24 -7.33
C ASP A 92 47.35 29.78 -8.31
N PRO A 93 47.72 30.58 -9.33
CA PRO A 93 46.77 31.13 -10.30
C PRO A 93 45.96 30.09 -11.09
N GLY A 94 46.46 28.85 -11.22
CA GLY A 94 45.79 27.73 -11.87
C GLY A 94 44.86 26.93 -10.95
N TYR A 95 44.76 27.28 -9.66
CA TYR A 95 43.95 26.56 -8.69
C TYR A 95 42.84 27.43 -8.10
N ALA A 96 41.63 26.87 -8.00
CA ALA A 96 40.42 27.63 -7.67
C ALA A 96 40.33 28.03 -6.19
N ILE A 97 40.94 27.26 -5.28
CA ILE A 97 40.87 27.49 -3.82
C ILE A 97 42.23 27.98 -3.32
N ARG A 98 42.36 29.30 -3.17
CA ARG A 98 43.62 29.97 -2.86
C ARG A 98 43.83 30.20 -1.37
N THR A 99 42.75 30.45 -0.64
CA THR A 99 42.81 30.66 0.82
C THR A 99 41.75 29.85 1.55
N ARG A 100 42.03 29.54 2.82
CA ARG A 100 41.17 28.77 3.71
C ARG A 100 41.10 29.46 5.07
N LEU A 101 39.88 29.74 5.51
CA LEU A 101 39.55 30.05 6.89
C LEU A 101 39.04 28.79 7.56
N THR A 102 39.44 28.58 8.82
CA THR A 102 38.99 27.46 9.64
C THR A 102 38.34 28.00 10.90
N PHE A 103 37.22 27.40 11.30
CA PHE A 103 36.50 27.74 12.53
C PHE A 103 35.83 26.48 13.10
N PRO A 104 35.54 26.41 14.41
CA PRO A 104 34.78 25.29 14.97
C PRO A 104 33.35 25.27 14.43
N ALA A 105 32.79 24.07 14.23
CA ALA A 105 31.36 23.90 13.97
C ALA A 105 30.54 24.55 15.10
N HIS A 106 29.49 25.27 14.72
CA HIS A 106 28.66 26.04 15.65
C HIS A 106 27.20 25.58 15.65
N ASP A 107 26.83 24.53 14.92
CA ASP A 107 25.43 24.11 14.72
C ASP A 107 25.11 22.70 15.28
N ALA A 108 26.00 22.14 16.11
CA ALA A 108 25.89 20.78 16.65
C ALA A 108 25.58 19.72 15.56
N PRO A 109 26.45 19.58 14.54
CA PRO A 109 26.18 18.77 13.36
C PRO A 109 26.23 17.28 13.71
N ALA A 110 25.52 16.46 12.92
CA ALA A 110 25.37 15.01 13.18
C ALA A 110 26.71 14.23 13.10
N ASP A 111 27.73 14.78 12.45
CA ASP A 111 29.08 14.23 12.38
C ASP A 111 29.96 14.59 13.60
N GLY A 112 29.38 15.25 14.61
CA GLY A 112 30.04 15.64 15.84
C GLY A 112 30.79 16.99 15.73
N PRO A 113 31.36 17.49 16.84
CA PRO A 113 32.14 18.72 16.82
C PRO A 113 33.35 18.56 15.88
N GLY A 114 33.64 19.58 15.08
CA GLY A 114 34.75 19.52 14.14
C GLY A 114 35.02 20.86 13.47
N GLU A 115 36.09 20.92 12.69
CA GLU A 115 36.44 22.12 11.93
C GLU A 115 35.50 22.31 10.73
N ARG A 116 35.23 23.57 10.41
CA ARG A 116 34.49 24.05 9.25
C ARG A 116 35.32 25.06 8.49
N TYR A 117 35.05 25.18 7.20
CA TYR A 117 35.90 25.91 6.28
C TYR A 117 35.13 26.94 5.47
N ALA A 118 35.73 28.12 5.29
CA ALA A 118 35.32 29.10 4.28
C ALA A 118 36.51 29.38 3.37
N TYR A 119 36.30 29.33 2.05
CA TYR A 119 37.38 29.43 1.07
C TYR A 119 37.36 30.76 0.33
N ASN A 120 38.54 31.27 -0.03
CA ASN A 120 38.71 32.51 -0.80
C ASN A 120 38.08 33.75 -0.15
N VAL A 121 37.92 33.75 1.17
CA VAL A 121 37.48 34.92 1.94
C VAL A 121 38.68 35.70 2.47
N ALA A 122 39.66 35.00 3.05
CA ALA A 122 40.90 35.62 3.51
C ALA A 122 41.69 36.19 2.32
N GLY A 123 42.14 37.44 2.43
CA GLY A 123 42.96 38.10 1.40
C GLY A 123 42.21 38.45 0.11
N ALA A 124 40.88 38.38 0.12
CA ALA A 124 40.05 38.70 -1.04
C ALA A 124 39.60 40.17 -1.10
N ASP A 125 40.03 41.01 -0.16
CA ASP A 125 39.74 42.45 -0.06
C ASP A 125 38.24 42.79 -0.18
N PHE A 126 37.41 42.07 0.57
CA PHE A 126 35.99 42.39 0.68
C PHE A 126 35.76 43.53 1.67
N ASP A 127 35.04 44.56 1.23
CA ASP A 127 34.63 45.70 2.07
C ASP A 127 33.61 45.29 3.13
N ALA A 128 32.80 44.27 2.83
CA ALA A 128 31.89 43.65 3.78
C ALA A 128 31.65 42.16 3.48
N VAL A 129 31.48 41.37 4.53
CA VAL A 129 30.98 39.99 4.45
C VAL A 129 29.63 39.89 5.15
N ILE A 130 28.61 39.44 4.42
CA ILE A 130 27.27 39.14 4.92
C ILE A 130 27.20 37.63 5.17
N ALA A 131 27.36 37.22 6.42
CA ALA A 131 27.13 35.85 6.85
C ALA A 131 25.62 35.61 6.97
N VAL A 132 25.10 34.62 6.25
CA VAL A 132 23.69 34.22 6.27
C VAL A 132 23.59 32.82 6.87
N VAL A 133 23.03 32.75 8.07
CA VAL A 133 22.82 31.50 8.81
C VAL A 133 21.32 31.32 9.07
N ASP A 134 20.90 30.09 9.35
CA ASP A 134 19.56 29.86 9.90
C ASP A 134 19.57 30.01 11.43
N SER A 135 18.39 30.20 12.05
CA SER A 135 18.25 30.45 13.49
C SER A 135 18.75 29.32 14.40
N ALA A 136 18.85 28.10 13.90
CA ALA A 136 19.38 26.95 14.63
C ALA A 136 20.91 26.95 14.62
N ALA A 137 21.52 27.52 13.58
CA ALA A 137 22.95 27.76 13.49
C ALA A 137 23.41 29.08 14.15
N ASP A 138 22.49 29.95 14.58
CA ASP A 138 22.74 31.17 15.35
C ASP A 138 22.91 30.87 16.85
N THR A 139 23.98 30.15 17.18
CA THR A 139 24.30 29.66 18.53
C THR A 139 25.36 30.53 19.22
N PRO A 140 25.56 30.43 20.55
CA PRO A 140 26.66 31.10 21.23
C PRO A 140 28.05 30.82 20.60
N GLU A 141 28.26 29.61 20.08
CA GLU A 141 29.50 29.18 19.43
C GLU A 141 29.77 29.94 18.11
N LEU A 142 28.73 30.37 17.38
CA LEU A 142 28.87 31.23 16.21
C LEU A 142 29.52 32.58 16.57
N HIS A 143 29.19 33.10 17.76
CA HIS A 143 29.63 34.40 18.29
C HIS A 143 30.87 34.31 19.19
N ALA A 144 31.39 33.11 19.42
CA ALA A 144 32.58 32.90 20.25
C ALA A 144 33.83 33.56 19.64
N PRO A 145 34.87 33.87 20.44
CA PRO A 145 36.13 34.47 19.95
C PRO A 145 36.81 33.68 18.81
N GLU A 146 36.61 32.37 18.77
CA GLU A 146 37.09 31.45 17.75
C GLU A 146 36.04 31.11 16.68
N GLY A 147 34.80 31.57 16.85
CA GLY A 147 33.66 31.31 15.97
C GLY A 147 33.77 32.02 14.61
N LEU A 148 32.89 31.64 13.67
CA LEU A 148 32.91 32.13 12.29
C LEU A 148 32.95 33.66 12.20
N LEU A 149 32.14 34.37 12.99
CA LEU A 149 32.04 35.83 12.89
C LEU A 149 33.34 36.53 13.31
N ALA A 150 34.01 36.03 14.34
CA ALA A 150 35.30 36.53 14.77
C ALA A 150 36.40 36.24 13.73
N GLN A 151 36.40 35.03 13.14
CA GLN A 151 37.33 34.68 12.05
C GLN A 151 37.13 35.58 10.83
N LEU A 152 35.88 35.87 10.44
CA LEU A 152 35.60 36.79 9.33
C LEU A 152 36.08 38.22 9.63
N ALA A 153 35.89 38.71 10.85
CA ALA A 153 36.26 40.07 11.27
C ALA A 153 37.78 40.34 11.24
N VAL A 154 38.61 39.29 11.26
CA VAL A 154 40.06 39.42 11.06
C VAL A 154 40.41 39.80 9.61
N HIS A 155 39.53 39.49 8.65
CA HIS A 155 39.82 39.59 7.21
C HIS A 155 38.95 40.60 6.45
N THR A 156 37.91 41.16 7.09
CA THR A 156 37.05 42.18 6.50
C THR A 156 36.73 43.26 7.53
N PRO A 157 36.70 44.55 7.15
CA PRO A 157 36.39 45.63 8.08
C PRO A 157 34.92 45.60 8.56
N HIS A 158 34.02 44.93 7.85
CA HIS A 158 32.59 44.88 8.18
C HIS A 158 32.00 43.48 8.03
N VAL A 159 31.61 42.87 9.16
CA VAL A 159 30.83 41.63 9.19
C VAL A 159 29.37 41.93 9.52
N LEU A 160 28.49 41.60 8.59
CA LEU A 160 27.04 41.65 8.75
C LEU A 160 26.52 40.22 8.94
N LEU A 161 25.59 40.03 9.87
CA LEU A 161 24.93 38.75 10.14
C LEU A 161 23.45 38.89 9.78
N ALA A 162 22.98 38.08 8.85
CA ALA A 162 21.57 37.90 8.58
C ALA A 162 21.14 36.51 9.03
N VAL A 163 20.10 36.43 9.88
CA VAL A 163 19.60 35.16 10.39
C VAL A 163 18.22 34.91 9.80
N VAL A 164 18.09 33.85 9.02
CA VAL A 164 16.80 33.40 8.51
C VAL A 164 16.17 32.41 9.51
N PRO A 165 14.84 32.39 9.69
CA PRO A 165 14.22 31.41 10.57
C PRO A 165 14.45 30.00 10.04
N SER A 166 15.09 29.13 10.81
CA SER A 166 15.16 27.71 10.49
C SER A 166 13.74 27.21 10.44
N TYR A 167 13.31 26.75 9.27
CA TYR A 167 11.96 26.28 9.11
C TYR A 167 11.82 24.94 9.81
N VAL A 168 11.37 25.00 11.06
CA VAL A 168 10.78 23.86 11.75
C VAL A 168 9.33 23.83 11.29
N PRO A 169 8.86 22.77 10.61
CA PRO A 169 7.45 22.63 10.31
C PRO A 169 6.67 22.78 11.62
N GLY A 170 5.86 23.84 11.73
CA GLY A 170 5.02 24.03 12.90
C GLY A 170 4.08 22.84 13.01
N ALA A 171 4.00 22.23 14.19
CA ALA A 171 2.98 21.21 14.47
C ALA A 171 1.61 21.81 14.14
N PRO A 172 0.92 21.32 13.08
CA PRO A 172 -0.44 21.74 12.84
C PRO A 172 -1.31 21.22 14.00
N PRO A 173 -2.45 21.87 14.33
CA PRO A 173 -3.52 21.13 14.99
C PRO A 173 -3.85 19.96 14.07
N ALA A 174 -3.52 18.73 14.52
CA ALA A 174 -3.73 17.44 13.85
C ALA A 174 -4.15 17.56 12.37
N SER A 175 -3.16 17.74 11.50
CA SER A 175 -3.31 17.60 10.05
C SER A 175 -2.06 16.87 9.58
N PRO A 176 -2.19 15.74 8.86
CA PRO A 176 -1.16 14.71 8.81
C PRO A 176 0.07 15.17 8.05
N GLU A 177 1.21 14.60 8.45
CA GLU A 177 2.44 14.54 7.68
C GLU A 177 2.13 14.38 6.19
N ARG A 178 2.91 15.01 5.31
CA ARG A 178 2.95 14.52 3.93
C ARG A 178 3.39 13.06 4.04
N PRO A 179 2.55 12.08 3.67
CA PRO A 179 2.91 10.69 3.85
C PRO A 179 4.25 10.45 3.13
N PRO A 180 5.10 9.52 3.59
CA PRO A 180 6.18 9.01 2.76
C PRO A 180 5.60 8.74 1.37
N MET A 181 6.33 9.05 0.30
CA MET A 181 5.85 8.68 -1.04
C MET A 181 5.49 7.19 -0.97
N LEU A 182 4.19 6.91 -1.02
CA LEU A 182 3.68 5.56 -0.86
C LEU A 182 4.32 4.72 -1.98
N PRO A 183 4.93 3.56 -1.67
CA PRO A 183 5.70 2.80 -2.65
C PRO A 183 4.90 2.52 -3.91
N GLU A 184 5.57 2.50 -5.07
CA GLU A 184 4.92 2.06 -6.30
C GLU A 184 4.43 0.61 -6.17
N PRO A 185 3.31 0.21 -6.80
CA PRO A 185 2.80 -1.14 -6.72
C PRO A 185 3.84 -2.15 -7.20
N LEU A 186 4.04 -3.23 -6.44
CA LEU A 186 4.90 -4.34 -6.85
C LEU A 186 4.30 -5.06 -8.07
N ARG A 187 5.16 -5.73 -8.85
CA ARG A 187 4.80 -6.33 -10.15
C ARG A 187 5.50 -7.66 -10.36
N GLY A 188 4.93 -8.53 -11.19
CA GLY A 188 5.64 -9.71 -11.70
C GLY A 188 6.72 -9.36 -12.73
N PRO A 189 7.72 -10.23 -12.96
CA PRO A 189 7.95 -11.50 -12.26
C PRO A 189 8.64 -11.32 -10.89
N ALA A 190 8.94 -10.08 -10.48
CA ALA A 190 9.71 -9.82 -9.26
C ALA A 190 8.94 -10.22 -8.00
N PHE A 191 7.63 -9.94 -7.93
CA PHE A 191 6.80 -10.19 -6.74
C PHE A 191 5.63 -11.12 -6.99
N SER A 192 5.35 -11.59 -8.21
CA SER A 192 4.26 -12.53 -8.50
C SER A 192 4.52 -13.25 -9.81
N SER A 193 3.90 -14.41 -10.01
CA SER A 193 3.90 -15.09 -11.31
C SER A 193 2.92 -14.51 -12.34
N TYR A 194 2.00 -13.63 -11.94
CA TYR A 194 1.20 -12.88 -12.90
C TYR A 194 2.04 -11.84 -13.64
N ALA A 195 1.69 -11.60 -14.91
CA ALA A 195 2.37 -10.60 -15.73
C ALA A 195 2.23 -9.18 -15.14
N PRO A 196 3.24 -8.31 -15.27
CA PRO A 196 3.24 -6.97 -14.66
C PRO A 196 2.05 -6.10 -15.08
N GLU A 197 1.56 -6.27 -16.30
CA GLU A 197 0.41 -5.56 -16.86
C GLU A 197 -0.95 -6.07 -16.33
N GLU A 198 -1.00 -7.28 -15.79
CA GLU A 198 -2.25 -7.88 -15.32
C GLU A 198 -2.69 -7.34 -13.96
N VAL A 199 -1.75 -7.04 -13.06
CA VAL A 199 -2.05 -6.56 -11.70
C VAL A 199 -0.88 -5.80 -11.07
N GLY A 200 -1.18 -4.74 -10.33
CA GLY A 200 -0.25 -4.05 -9.44
C GLY A 200 -0.54 -4.36 -7.99
N TRP A 201 0.46 -4.79 -7.21
CA TRP A 201 0.27 -5.16 -5.82
C TRP A 201 0.57 -3.97 -4.91
N LEU A 202 -0.46 -3.41 -4.29
CA LEU A 202 -0.33 -2.42 -3.21
C LEU A 202 -0.10 -3.16 -1.89
N LEU A 203 1.04 -3.84 -1.84
CA LEU A 203 1.50 -4.68 -0.73
C LEU A 203 3.00 -4.45 -0.54
N GLN A 204 3.50 -4.73 0.67
CA GLN A 204 4.93 -4.78 0.93
C GLN A 204 5.47 -6.21 0.71
N ASP A 205 6.67 -6.32 0.13
CA ASP A 205 7.34 -7.61 -0.03
C ASP A 205 7.96 -8.08 1.30
N LEU A 206 7.46 -9.19 1.84
CA LEU A 206 7.98 -9.85 3.04
C LEU A 206 8.61 -11.22 2.72
N SER A 207 8.95 -11.50 1.46
CA SER A 207 9.43 -12.81 1.01
C SER A 207 10.66 -13.30 1.77
N ASP A 208 11.54 -12.37 2.18
CA ASP A 208 12.77 -12.69 2.92
C ASP A 208 12.55 -12.88 4.44
N VAL A 209 11.32 -12.68 4.92
CA VAL A 209 10.97 -12.83 6.34
C VAL A 209 10.42 -14.23 6.61
N THR A 210 10.95 -14.90 7.65
CA THR A 210 10.39 -16.16 8.13
C THR A 210 9.07 -15.92 8.87
N LEU A 211 7.96 -16.29 8.25
CA LEU A 211 6.60 -16.07 8.77
C LEU A 211 5.82 -17.37 8.95
N GLU A 212 6.28 -18.44 8.34
CA GLU A 212 5.66 -19.75 8.33
C GLU A 212 5.84 -20.43 9.69
N ALA A 213 4.74 -20.78 10.33
CA ALA A 213 4.73 -21.56 11.57
C ALA A 213 3.82 -22.79 11.45
N PRO A 214 4.14 -23.91 12.13
CA PRO A 214 3.30 -25.12 12.16
C PRO A 214 1.86 -24.83 12.63
N THR A 215 0.89 -25.57 12.09
CA THR A 215 -0.54 -25.36 12.37
C THR A 215 -0.89 -25.42 13.85
N GLU A 216 -0.31 -26.37 14.60
CA GLU A 216 -0.60 -26.57 16.02
C GLU A 216 -0.15 -25.39 16.90
N GLU A 217 1.03 -24.84 16.62
CA GLU A 217 1.57 -23.66 17.33
C GLU A 217 0.74 -22.41 17.05
N ARG A 218 0.20 -22.28 15.82
CA ARG A 218 -0.67 -21.16 15.42
C ARG A 218 -2.05 -21.26 16.06
N GLU A 219 -2.66 -22.44 16.12
CA GLU A 219 -3.97 -22.62 16.75
C GLU A 219 -3.90 -22.35 18.25
N GLU A 220 -2.83 -22.75 18.93
CA GLU A 220 -2.61 -22.46 20.36
C GLU A 220 -2.43 -20.95 20.64
N ALA A 221 -1.66 -20.24 19.81
CA ALA A 221 -1.45 -18.80 19.93
C ALA A 221 -2.72 -17.97 19.62
N ILE A 222 -3.51 -18.38 18.63
CA ILE A 222 -4.78 -17.71 18.27
C ILE A 222 -5.85 -17.99 19.33
N GLN A 223 -5.97 -19.23 19.82
CA GLN A 223 -6.97 -19.59 20.83
C GLN A 223 -6.68 -19.02 22.23
N SER A 224 -5.40 -18.81 22.57
CA SER A 224 -4.99 -18.13 23.82
C SER A 224 -5.10 -16.60 23.76
N GLY A 225 -5.48 -16.03 22.61
CA GLY A 225 -5.61 -14.59 22.40
C GLY A 225 -4.26 -13.85 22.27
N GLY A 226 -3.15 -14.60 22.13
CA GLY A 226 -1.80 -14.04 22.06
C GLY A 226 -1.36 -13.58 20.66
N ALA A 227 -2.08 -13.97 19.59
CA ALA A 227 -1.76 -13.59 18.21
C ALA A 227 -2.98 -13.56 17.28
N HIS A 228 -2.99 -12.68 16.29
CA HIS A 228 -3.99 -12.65 15.22
C HIS A 228 -3.58 -13.54 14.03
N TYR A 229 -4.54 -14.10 13.28
CA TYR A 229 -4.21 -15.03 12.17
C TYR A 229 -3.41 -14.39 11.03
N ALA A 230 -3.42 -13.07 10.95
CA ALA A 230 -2.67 -12.26 9.97
C ALA A 230 -1.23 -11.96 10.40
N GLU A 231 -0.82 -12.35 11.61
CA GLU A 231 0.52 -12.11 12.16
C GLU A 231 1.49 -13.27 11.84
N SER A 232 0.99 -14.38 11.29
CA SER A 232 1.79 -15.53 10.87
C SER A 232 1.17 -16.25 9.67
N LEU A 233 2.01 -16.84 8.82
CA LEU A 233 1.58 -17.64 7.69
C LEU A 233 1.60 -19.13 8.05
N PRO A 234 0.65 -19.94 7.58
CA PRO A 234 0.75 -21.38 7.64
C PRO A 234 1.78 -21.81 6.61
N VAL A 235 2.46 -22.94 6.86
CA VAL A 235 3.21 -23.62 5.81
C VAL A 235 2.26 -23.89 4.64
N GLU A 236 2.66 -23.49 3.44
CA GLU A 236 1.83 -23.63 2.26
C GLU A 236 1.60 -25.11 1.94
N TYR A 237 0.34 -25.48 1.73
CA TYR A 237 -0.01 -26.87 1.48
C TYR A 237 0.41 -27.23 0.06
N GLN A 238 1.37 -28.13 -0.08
CA GLN A 238 1.68 -28.71 -1.38
C GLN A 238 0.66 -29.81 -1.72
N PRO A 239 -0.12 -29.63 -2.79
CA PRO A 239 -1.18 -30.55 -3.17
C PRO A 239 -0.62 -31.91 -3.62
N SER A 240 -1.23 -33.01 -3.19
CA SER A 240 -0.91 -34.34 -3.72
C SER A 240 -1.27 -34.46 -5.20
N GLU A 241 -0.69 -35.41 -5.93
CA GLU A 241 -1.03 -35.67 -7.34
C GLU A 241 -2.53 -35.90 -7.55
N GLN A 242 -3.19 -36.62 -6.63
CA GLN A 242 -4.64 -36.84 -6.67
C GLN A 242 -5.42 -35.53 -6.55
N TYR A 243 -4.94 -34.59 -5.74
CA TYR A 243 -5.59 -33.30 -5.55
C TYR A 243 -5.32 -32.34 -6.72
N GLN A 244 -4.15 -32.42 -7.35
CA GLN A 244 -3.89 -31.73 -8.61
C GLN A 244 -4.79 -32.25 -9.74
N ALA A 245 -4.99 -33.57 -9.83
CA ALA A 245 -5.93 -34.16 -10.80
C ALA A 245 -7.37 -33.68 -10.58
N LEU A 246 -7.81 -33.58 -9.31
CA LEU A 246 -9.11 -33.02 -8.96
C LEU A 246 -9.25 -31.56 -9.40
N PHE A 247 -8.19 -30.76 -9.21
CA PHE A 247 -8.16 -29.38 -9.70
C PHE A 247 -8.30 -29.30 -11.22
N HIS A 248 -7.55 -30.12 -11.97
CA HIS A 248 -7.61 -30.10 -13.43
C HIS A 248 -8.98 -30.52 -13.96
N ALA A 249 -9.58 -31.58 -13.39
CA ALA A 249 -10.94 -32.00 -13.74
C ALA A 249 -11.96 -30.89 -13.43
N ALA A 250 -11.91 -30.31 -12.23
CA ALA A 250 -12.81 -29.22 -11.85
C ALA A 250 -12.65 -27.99 -12.77
N LEU A 251 -11.41 -27.66 -13.18
CA LEU A 251 -11.17 -26.57 -14.12
C LEU A 251 -11.75 -26.87 -15.50
N GLU A 252 -11.57 -28.08 -16.01
CA GLU A 252 -12.14 -28.49 -17.30
C GLU A 252 -13.67 -28.38 -17.31
N ASP A 253 -14.32 -28.87 -16.24
CA ASP A 253 -15.78 -28.89 -16.11
C ASP A 253 -16.39 -27.49 -15.87
N THR A 254 -15.65 -26.59 -15.22
CA THR A 254 -16.19 -25.29 -14.78
C THR A 254 -15.68 -24.10 -15.59
N ALA A 255 -14.67 -24.24 -16.45
CA ALA A 255 -14.05 -23.13 -17.17
C ALA A 255 -15.06 -22.25 -17.94
N ALA A 256 -16.03 -22.86 -18.62
CA ALA A 256 -17.07 -22.11 -19.34
C ALA A 256 -18.00 -21.33 -18.38
N ARG A 257 -18.39 -21.94 -17.25
CA ARG A 257 -19.22 -21.27 -16.22
C ARG A 257 -18.47 -20.10 -15.59
N LEU A 258 -17.18 -20.27 -15.31
CA LEU A 258 -16.31 -19.21 -14.78
C LEU A 258 -16.15 -18.07 -15.80
N ALA A 259 -15.94 -18.40 -17.07
CA ALA A 259 -15.87 -17.42 -18.16
C ALA A 259 -17.15 -16.61 -18.28
N GLN A 260 -18.32 -17.28 -18.24
CA GLN A 260 -19.61 -16.60 -18.28
C GLN A 260 -19.82 -15.70 -17.07
N ALA A 261 -19.50 -16.17 -15.85
CA ALA A 261 -19.63 -15.36 -14.64
C ALA A 261 -18.68 -14.14 -14.65
N ALA A 262 -17.43 -14.32 -15.10
CA ALA A 262 -16.45 -13.24 -15.23
C ALA A 262 -16.90 -12.20 -16.27
N GLY A 263 -17.42 -12.65 -17.42
CA GLY A 263 -18.00 -11.76 -18.42
C GLY A 263 -19.21 -11.00 -17.88
N ALA A 264 -20.16 -11.69 -17.23
CA ALA A 264 -21.37 -11.08 -16.69
C ALA A 264 -21.05 -9.99 -15.65
N VAL A 265 -20.19 -10.27 -14.68
CA VAL A 265 -19.80 -9.26 -13.68
C VAL A 265 -19.05 -8.09 -14.30
N THR A 266 -18.26 -8.33 -15.35
CA THR A 266 -17.55 -7.27 -16.08
C THR A 266 -18.52 -6.37 -16.84
N GLU A 267 -19.49 -6.93 -17.57
CA GLU A 267 -20.50 -6.15 -18.28
C GLU A 267 -21.37 -5.32 -17.32
N LEU A 268 -21.71 -5.88 -16.15
CA LEU A 268 -22.41 -5.14 -15.10
C LEU A 268 -21.58 -3.94 -14.60
N VAL A 269 -20.31 -4.17 -14.29
CA VAL A 269 -19.40 -3.10 -13.84
C VAL A 269 -19.22 -2.03 -14.92
N LEU A 270 -19.02 -2.42 -16.18
CA LEU A 270 -18.90 -1.48 -17.29
C LEU A 270 -20.19 -0.68 -17.50
N ALA A 271 -21.37 -1.30 -17.37
CA ALA A 271 -22.64 -0.57 -17.49
C ALA A 271 -22.86 0.46 -16.37
N GLU A 272 -22.36 0.17 -15.16
CA GLU A 272 -22.60 0.99 -13.97
C GLU A 272 -21.52 2.05 -13.71
N ARG A 273 -20.27 1.79 -14.14
CA ARG A 273 -19.06 2.59 -13.77
C ARG A 273 -18.26 3.08 -15.00
N SER A 274 -18.84 3.03 -16.19
CA SER A 274 -18.21 3.49 -17.43
C SER A 274 -17.89 5.01 -17.43
N PRO A 275 -16.80 5.44 -18.10
CA PRO A 275 -15.97 4.63 -19.00
C PRO A 275 -14.66 4.07 -18.43
N ARG A 276 -14.30 4.36 -17.17
CA ARG A 276 -12.94 4.06 -16.66
C ARG A 276 -12.92 3.45 -15.26
N PRO A 277 -13.59 2.31 -15.02
CA PRO A 277 -13.49 1.63 -13.74
C PRO A 277 -12.04 1.22 -13.44
N VAL A 278 -11.64 1.37 -12.18
CA VAL A 278 -10.37 0.92 -11.63
C VAL A 278 -10.64 -0.33 -10.80
N LEU A 279 -10.19 -1.48 -11.28
CA LEU A 279 -10.40 -2.75 -10.59
C LEU A 279 -9.44 -2.84 -9.39
N VAL A 280 -9.98 -3.12 -8.21
CA VAL A 280 -9.21 -3.28 -6.97
C VAL A 280 -9.55 -4.61 -6.34
N SER A 281 -8.77 -5.63 -6.64
CA SER A 281 -8.97 -6.97 -6.10
C SER A 281 -8.58 -7.06 -4.63
N LEU A 282 -9.46 -7.65 -3.83
CA LEU A 282 -9.17 -8.03 -2.46
C LEU A 282 -8.27 -9.26 -2.47
N ALA A 283 -7.03 -9.08 -2.01
CA ALA A 283 -6.06 -10.14 -1.99
C ALA A 283 -6.54 -11.25 -1.04
N ARG A 284 -6.62 -12.50 -1.47
CA ARG A 284 -6.03 -13.07 -2.69
C ARG A 284 -7.03 -13.65 -3.67
N ALA A 285 -8.22 -14.01 -3.20
CA ALA A 285 -9.25 -14.68 -4.00
C ALA A 285 -9.82 -13.77 -5.10
N GLY A 286 -9.83 -12.45 -4.88
CA GLY A 286 -10.26 -11.48 -5.88
C GLY A 286 -9.29 -11.29 -7.03
N THR A 287 -7.99 -11.57 -6.87
CA THR A 287 -6.98 -11.22 -7.88
C THR A 287 -7.16 -11.98 -9.20
N PRO A 288 -7.34 -13.32 -9.23
CA PRO A 288 -7.63 -14.02 -10.48
C PRO A 288 -8.90 -13.50 -11.16
N VAL A 289 -9.91 -13.10 -10.37
CA VAL A 289 -11.18 -12.56 -10.92
C VAL A 289 -10.95 -11.18 -11.55
N GLY A 290 -10.22 -10.27 -10.88
CA GLY A 290 -9.88 -8.97 -11.45
C GLY A 290 -9.09 -9.09 -12.76
N ILE A 291 -8.20 -10.08 -12.87
CA ILE A 291 -7.49 -10.40 -14.10
C ILE A 291 -8.46 -10.90 -15.18
N LEU A 292 -9.35 -11.85 -14.86
CA LEU A 292 -10.34 -12.35 -15.82
C LEU A 292 -11.29 -11.24 -16.30
N MET A 293 -11.69 -10.32 -15.43
CA MET A 293 -12.50 -9.16 -15.79
C MET A 293 -11.76 -8.23 -16.75
N ARG A 294 -10.48 -7.93 -16.46
CA ARG A 294 -9.62 -7.14 -17.34
C ARG A 294 -9.46 -7.81 -18.71
N ARG A 295 -9.18 -9.11 -18.74
CA ARG A 295 -9.07 -9.90 -19.99
C ARG A 295 -10.37 -9.91 -20.78
N TRP A 296 -11.52 -10.03 -20.12
CA TRP A 296 -12.83 -9.97 -20.77
C TRP A 296 -13.08 -8.58 -21.39
N ALA A 297 -12.84 -7.51 -20.63
CA ALA A 297 -12.99 -6.14 -21.13
C ALA A 297 -12.09 -5.88 -22.35
N GLN A 298 -10.86 -6.38 -22.34
CA GLN A 298 -9.94 -6.31 -23.47
C GLN A 298 -10.44 -7.14 -24.66
N PHE A 299 -10.89 -8.37 -24.43
CA PHE A 299 -11.41 -9.27 -25.47
C PHE A 299 -12.67 -8.71 -26.15
N ARG A 300 -13.66 -8.25 -25.37
CA ARG A 300 -14.98 -7.87 -25.88
C ARG A 300 -15.04 -6.43 -26.39
N HIS A 301 -14.28 -5.53 -25.76
CA HIS A 301 -14.38 -4.07 -25.96
C HIS A 301 -13.05 -3.40 -26.31
N GLY A 302 -11.92 -4.12 -26.26
CA GLY A 302 -10.59 -3.52 -26.46
C GLY A 302 -10.21 -2.52 -25.37
N LEU A 303 -10.76 -2.69 -24.16
CA LEU A 303 -10.54 -1.81 -23.02
C LEU A 303 -9.44 -2.34 -22.11
N GLU A 304 -8.46 -1.46 -21.86
CA GLU A 304 -7.39 -1.67 -20.90
C GLU A 304 -7.76 -1.06 -19.54
N LEU A 305 -8.25 -1.89 -18.62
CA LEU A 305 -8.67 -1.45 -17.28
C LEU A 305 -7.48 -1.45 -16.30
N PRO A 306 -7.25 -0.36 -15.53
CA PRO A 306 -6.32 -0.38 -14.41
C PRO A 306 -6.74 -1.45 -13.39
N HIS A 307 -5.77 -2.24 -12.92
CA HIS A 307 -6.02 -3.30 -11.94
C HIS A 307 -4.95 -3.34 -10.87
N TYR A 308 -5.40 -3.28 -9.61
CA TYR A 308 -4.57 -3.36 -8.42
C TYR A 308 -5.08 -4.45 -7.46
N ALA A 309 -4.20 -5.00 -6.63
CA ALA A 309 -4.56 -5.88 -5.54
C ALA A 309 -4.17 -5.26 -4.21
N VAL A 310 -5.10 -5.29 -3.23
CA VAL A 310 -4.95 -4.67 -1.90
C VAL A 310 -5.23 -5.68 -0.81
N SER A 311 -4.66 -5.46 0.38
CA SER A 311 -4.99 -6.28 1.54
C SER A 311 -6.30 -5.85 2.18
N ILE A 312 -7.09 -6.85 2.58
CA ILE A 312 -8.14 -6.71 3.59
C ILE A 312 -8.01 -7.84 4.60
N VAL A 313 -8.10 -7.52 5.90
CA VAL A 313 -7.95 -8.48 6.98
C VAL A 313 -9.17 -8.36 7.87
N ARG A 314 -9.97 -9.43 7.97
CA ARG A 314 -11.13 -9.46 8.86
C ARG A 314 -10.75 -9.10 10.30
N GLY A 315 -11.52 -8.20 10.92
CA GLY A 315 -11.29 -7.68 12.27
C GLY A 315 -10.18 -6.64 12.35
N ARG A 316 -9.61 -6.22 11.22
CA ARG A 316 -8.51 -5.25 11.10
C ARG A 316 -8.72 -4.25 9.95
N GLY A 317 -9.71 -4.47 9.08
CA GLY A 317 -10.03 -3.59 7.95
C GLY A 317 -9.17 -3.78 6.70
N ILE A 318 -9.43 -2.90 5.73
CA ILE A 318 -8.67 -2.74 4.50
C ILE A 318 -7.42 -1.89 4.76
N ASP A 319 -6.37 -2.11 3.97
CA ASP A 319 -5.15 -1.32 4.05
C ASP A 319 -5.41 0.16 3.70
N ALA A 320 -5.34 1.02 4.71
CA ALA A 320 -5.57 2.46 4.57
C ALA A 320 -4.49 3.15 3.71
N ASN A 321 -3.25 2.66 3.71
CA ASN A 321 -2.19 3.21 2.85
C ASN A 321 -2.48 2.87 1.39
N ALA A 322 -3.00 1.68 1.10
CA ALA A 322 -3.43 1.32 -0.25
C ALA A 322 -4.58 2.24 -0.73
N LEU A 323 -5.55 2.56 0.12
CA LEU A 323 -6.62 3.51 -0.19
C LEU A 323 -6.10 4.93 -0.44
N ARG A 324 -5.15 5.42 0.38
CA ARG A 324 -4.48 6.71 0.14
C ARG A 324 -3.77 6.75 -1.21
N TRP A 325 -3.07 5.67 -1.57
CA TRP A 325 -2.40 5.58 -2.86
C TRP A 325 -3.41 5.60 -4.00
N LEU A 326 -4.50 4.81 -3.90
CA LEU A 326 -5.56 4.78 -4.91
C LEU A 326 -6.18 6.17 -5.10
N ALA A 327 -6.53 6.87 -4.02
CA ALA A 327 -7.10 8.22 -4.09
C ALA A 327 -6.13 9.29 -4.62
N ALA A 328 -4.81 9.06 -4.48
CA ALA A 328 -3.80 9.96 -5.03
C ALA A 328 -3.60 9.78 -6.54
N HIS A 329 -3.96 8.62 -7.11
CA HIS A 329 -3.71 8.27 -8.51
C HIS A 329 -4.99 8.14 -9.35
N HIS A 330 -6.14 7.92 -8.72
CA HIS A 330 -7.45 7.69 -9.35
C HIS A 330 -8.55 8.44 -8.58
N ASP A 331 -9.69 8.72 -9.23
CA ASP A 331 -10.89 9.18 -8.50
C ASP A 331 -11.43 7.99 -7.67
N PRO A 332 -11.61 8.12 -6.34
CA PRO A 332 -12.20 7.07 -5.51
C PRO A 332 -13.53 6.52 -6.03
N ARG A 333 -14.32 7.33 -6.77
CA ARG A 333 -15.61 6.92 -7.36
C ARG A 333 -15.48 5.94 -8.51
N ASP A 334 -14.32 5.89 -9.15
CA ASP A 334 -14.03 4.97 -10.24
C ASP A 334 -13.56 3.60 -9.73
N VAL A 335 -13.23 3.48 -8.44
CA VAL A 335 -12.73 2.25 -7.82
C VAL A 335 -13.86 1.23 -7.64
N VAL A 336 -13.60 0.00 -8.09
CA VAL A 336 -14.49 -1.14 -7.94
C VAL A 336 -13.73 -2.24 -7.21
N PHE A 337 -14.16 -2.55 -5.98
CA PHE A 337 -13.57 -3.65 -5.23
C PHE A 337 -14.03 -5.00 -5.78
N VAL A 338 -13.08 -5.92 -5.99
CA VAL A 338 -13.34 -7.23 -6.62
C VAL A 338 -12.95 -8.37 -5.70
N ASP A 339 -13.82 -9.38 -5.52
CA ASP A 339 -13.49 -10.60 -4.80
C ASP A 339 -13.92 -11.89 -5.55
N GLY A 340 -13.39 -13.03 -5.11
CA GLY A 340 -13.67 -14.34 -5.67
C GLY A 340 -15.11 -14.78 -5.46
N TRP A 341 -15.55 -14.86 -4.21
CA TRP A 341 -16.92 -15.22 -3.88
C TRP A 341 -17.29 -14.74 -2.49
N THR A 342 -18.59 -14.68 -2.22
CA THR A 342 -19.10 -14.39 -0.87
C THR A 342 -20.17 -15.39 -0.47
N GLY A 343 -19.92 -16.08 0.65
CA GLY A 343 -20.88 -17.03 1.22
C GLY A 343 -21.86 -16.37 2.19
N LYS A 344 -21.37 -15.52 3.09
CA LYS A 344 -22.18 -14.89 4.14
C LYS A 344 -21.91 -13.41 4.38
N GLY A 345 -21.26 -12.74 3.42
CA GLY A 345 -21.04 -11.30 3.44
C GLY A 345 -20.10 -10.80 4.54
N ALA A 346 -19.19 -11.66 5.03
CA ALA A 346 -18.24 -11.26 6.07
C ALA A 346 -17.29 -10.15 5.59
N ILE A 347 -16.70 -10.32 4.40
CA ILE A 347 -15.82 -9.32 3.79
C ILE A 347 -16.62 -8.10 3.30
N THR A 348 -17.85 -8.28 2.82
CA THR A 348 -18.74 -7.18 2.45
C THR A 348 -18.97 -6.21 3.61
N ARG A 349 -19.27 -6.72 4.81
CA ARG A 349 -19.41 -5.86 6.01
C ARG A 349 -18.08 -5.26 6.44
N GLU A 350 -17.02 -6.06 6.49
CA GLU A 350 -15.68 -5.57 6.86
C GLU A 350 -15.22 -4.41 5.98
N LEU A 351 -15.42 -4.51 4.65
CA LEU A 351 -15.06 -3.45 3.73
C LEU A 351 -15.92 -2.20 3.96
N ALA A 352 -17.24 -2.37 4.11
CA ALA A 352 -18.13 -1.24 4.37
C ALA A 352 -17.79 -0.51 5.67
N ASP A 353 -17.44 -1.24 6.72
CA ASP A 353 -17.01 -0.68 8.00
C ASP A 353 -15.67 0.04 7.85
N ALA A 354 -14.67 -0.61 7.22
CA ALA A 354 -13.34 -0.07 7.06
C ALA A 354 -13.29 1.17 6.14
N ILE A 355 -14.11 1.22 5.08
CA ILE A 355 -14.24 2.42 4.24
C ILE A 355 -14.83 3.58 5.05
N ARG A 356 -15.91 3.35 5.82
CA ARG A 356 -16.47 4.42 6.67
C ARG A 356 -15.47 4.93 7.71
N GLU A 357 -14.71 4.03 8.32
CA GLU A 357 -13.65 4.39 9.27
C GLU A 357 -12.55 5.21 8.59
N PHE A 358 -12.09 4.79 7.41
CA PHE A 358 -11.10 5.49 6.61
C PHE A 358 -11.56 6.89 6.18
N GLU A 359 -12.79 7.01 5.66
CA GLU A 359 -13.33 8.31 5.26
C GLU A 359 -13.42 9.28 6.46
N ALA A 360 -13.79 8.76 7.64
CA ALA A 360 -13.87 9.54 8.87
C ALA A 360 -12.49 9.95 9.41
N SER A 361 -11.46 9.09 9.31
CA SER A 361 -10.12 9.38 9.83
C SER A 361 -9.29 10.25 8.89
N ASP A 362 -9.40 10.04 7.58
CA ASP A 362 -8.52 10.64 6.58
C ASP A 362 -9.15 11.79 5.81
N GLY A 363 -10.49 11.90 5.83
CA GLY A 363 -11.23 12.92 5.06
C GLY A 363 -11.21 12.71 3.55
N ILE A 364 -10.61 11.62 3.05
CA ILE A 364 -10.68 11.18 1.67
C ILE A 364 -12.01 10.46 1.49
N THR A 365 -12.85 10.91 0.56
CA THR A 365 -14.22 10.40 0.37
C THR A 365 -14.48 9.95 -1.06
N GLY A 366 -15.48 9.10 -1.24
CA GLY A 366 -16.01 8.73 -2.55
C GLY A 366 -15.77 7.28 -2.97
N PHE A 367 -15.09 6.48 -2.13
CA PHE A 367 -15.00 5.04 -2.35
C PHE A 367 -16.38 4.40 -2.16
N ASP A 368 -16.81 3.59 -3.11
CA ASP A 368 -18.00 2.78 -2.96
C ASP A 368 -17.64 1.45 -2.26
N PRO A 369 -18.18 1.14 -1.07
CA PRO A 369 -17.88 -0.10 -0.37
C PRO A 369 -18.56 -1.34 -0.97
N GLU A 370 -19.39 -1.20 -2.01
CA GLU A 370 -19.95 -2.35 -2.71
C GLU A 370 -18.86 -3.17 -3.41
N ILE A 371 -18.90 -4.49 -3.22
CA ILE A 371 -17.97 -5.44 -3.83
C ILE A 371 -18.62 -6.08 -5.05
N ALA A 372 -17.88 -6.14 -6.16
CA ALA A 372 -18.18 -7.00 -7.30
C ALA A 372 -17.56 -8.38 -7.08
N VAL A 373 -18.33 -9.45 -7.20
CA VAL A 373 -17.83 -10.82 -6.99
C VAL A 373 -18.13 -11.74 -8.15
N LEU A 374 -17.27 -12.74 -8.39
CA LEU A 374 -17.55 -13.75 -9.41
C LEU A 374 -18.79 -14.56 -9.04
N ALA A 375 -18.88 -15.04 -7.79
CA ALA A 375 -20.03 -15.81 -7.30
C ALA A 375 -20.53 -15.31 -5.93
N ASP A 376 -21.85 -15.19 -5.79
CA ASP A 376 -22.48 -14.83 -4.52
C ASP A 376 -23.67 -15.74 -4.21
N PRO A 377 -23.40 -16.98 -3.77
CA PRO A 377 -24.44 -17.90 -3.30
C PRO A 377 -25.10 -17.43 -1.99
N GLY A 378 -24.54 -16.43 -1.31
CA GLY A 378 -25.07 -15.89 -0.06
C GLY A 378 -26.10 -14.78 -0.21
N SER A 379 -26.31 -14.25 -1.42
CA SER A 379 -27.13 -13.07 -1.67
C SER A 379 -26.70 -11.84 -0.87
N CYS A 380 -25.40 -11.59 -0.79
CA CYS A 380 -24.78 -10.56 0.05
C CYS A 380 -24.39 -9.27 -0.69
N VAL A 381 -24.26 -9.30 -2.02
CA VAL A 381 -23.86 -8.16 -2.86
C VAL A 381 -24.80 -7.96 -4.04
N ARG A 382 -24.78 -6.73 -4.57
CA ARG A 382 -25.60 -6.28 -5.70
C ARG A 382 -24.96 -6.64 -7.05
N THR A 383 -23.63 -6.63 -7.13
CA THR A 383 -22.89 -6.89 -8.38
C THR A 383 -22.18 -8.23 -8.29
N TYR A 384 -22.67 -9.19 -9.07
CA TYR A 384 -22.19 -10.58 -9.06
C TYR A 384 -22.24 -11.19 -10.46
N GLY A 385 -21.38 -12.17 -10.72
CA GLY A 385 -21.40 -12.95 -11.96
C GLY A 385 -22.44 -14.08 -11.94
N THR A 386 -22.61 -14.74 -10.80
CA THR A 386 -23.60 -15.82 -10.62
C THR A 386 -24.02 -15.98 -9.16
N ARG A 387 -25.20 -16.57 -8.93
CA ARG A 387 -25.69 -17.05 -7.63
C ARG A 387 -25.39 -18.53 -7.38
N ASP A 388 -24.85 -19.24 -8.37
CA ASP A 388 -24.56 -20.66 -8.25
C ASP A 388 -23.47 -20.93 -7.21
N ASP A 389 -23.63 -22.04 -6.47
CA ASP A 389 -22.64 -22.55 -5.51
C ASP A 389 -21.96 -23.80 -6.09
N TYR A 390 -20.80 -23.62 -6.71
CA TYR A 390 -19.96 -24.67 -7.28
C TYR A 390 -18.49 -24.46 -6.92
N LEU A 391 -17.65 -25.45 -7.21
CA LEU A 391 -16.21 -25.34 -6.94
C LEU A 391 -15.55 -24.34 -7.89
N ILE A 392 -15.09 -23.21 -7.36
CA ILE A 392 -14.19 -22.30 -8.06
C ILE A 392 -12.76 -22.83 -7.90
N PRO A 393 -12.07 -23.27 -8.97
CA PRO A 393 -10.77 -23.95 -8.85
C PRO A 393 -9.68 -23.11 -8.16
N SER A 394 -9.74 -21.78 -8.24
CA SER A 394 -8.83 -20.88 -7.51
C SER A 394 -8.95 -20.98 -5.98
N ALA A 395 -10.02 -21.58 -5.46
CA ALA A 395 -10.20 -21.86 -4.03
C ALA A 395 -9.36 -23.05 -3.54
N CYS A 396 -8.92 -23.94 -4.44
CA CYS A 396 -8.31 -25.24 -4.12
C CYS A 396 -6.85 -25.15 -3.70
N LEU A 397 -6.01 -24.55 -4.56
CA LEU A 397 -4.55 -24.73 -4.49
C LEU A 397 -3.79 -23.58 -3.82
N ASN A 398 -4.47 -22.69 -3.08
CA ASN A 398 -3.82 -21.55 -2.42
C ASN A 398 -2.93 -20.74 -3.39
N SER A 399 -1.70 -20.42 -2.97
CA SER A 399 -0.76 -19.54 -3.66
C SER A 399 -0.44 -20.03 -5.08
N THR A 400 -0.37 -21.34 -5.30
CA THR A 400 -0.03 -21.94 -6.60
C THR A 400 -1.13 -21.82 -7.66
N VAL A 401 -2.31 -21.30 -7.32
CA VAL A 401 -3.33 -20.87 -8.29
C VAL A 401 -3.69 -19.40 -8.13
N SER A 402 -2.92 -18.63 -7.35
CA SER A 402 -3.11 -17.17 -7.33
C SER A 402 -1.82 -16.39 -7.18
N GLY A 403 -0.98 -16.50 -8.20
CA GLY A 403 0.18 -15.65 -8.41
C GLY A 403 1.38 -15.95 -7.52
N LEU A 404 1.38 -17.12 -6.84
CA LEU A 404 2.33 -17.52 -5.79
C LEU A 404 2.40 -16.54 -4.62
N ILE A 405 1.36 -15.74 -4.42
CA ILE A 405 1.26 -14.80 -3.31
C ILE A 405 0.69 -15.51 -2.09
N SER A 406 1.23 -15.21 -0.91
CA SER A 406 0.68 -15.67 0.36
C SER A 406 -0.65 -14.99 0.69
N ARG A 407 -1.26 -15.35 1.82
CA ARG A 407 -2.24 -14.44 2.44
C ARG A 407 -1.53 -13.16 2.89
N THR A 408 -2.28 -12.08 3.02
CA THR A 408 -1.72 -10.81 3.50
C THR A 408 -1.41 -10.89 4.99
N VAL A 409 -0.40 -10.12 5.38
CA VAL A 409 0.24 -10.14 6.69
C VAL A 409 0.15 -8.74 7.27
N LEU A 410 -0.34 -8.66 8.49
CA LEU A 410 -0.38 -7.43 9.27
C LEU A 410 0.21 -7.74 10.65
N ARG A 411 1.50 -7.42 10.80
CA ARG A 411 2.29 -7.64 12.02
C ARG A 411 3.00 -6.35 12.39
N ALA A 412 2.75 -5.83 13.58
CA ALA A 412 3.15 -4.46 13.96
C ALA A 412 4.67 -4.22 14.03
N ASP A 413 5.47 -5.29 14.13
CA ASP A 413 6.94 -5.25 14.09
C ASP A 413 7.51 -5.27 12.66
N LEU A 414 6.71 -5.60 11.65
CA LEU A 414 7.11 -5.68 10.23
C LEU A 414 6.45 -4.63 9.34
N VAL A 415 5.22 -4.25 9.69
CA VAL A 415 4.37 -3.30 8.94
C VAL A 415 4.19 -2.07 9.81
N GLY A 416 4.88 -0.99 9.44
CA GLY A 416 4.75 0.31 10.10
C GLY A 416 3.42 1.01 9.75
N PRO A 417 3.11 2.12 10.43
CA PRO A 417 1.84 2.85 10.24
C PRO A 417 1.65 3.44 8.84
N HIS A 418 2.73 3.59 8.08
CA HIS A 418 2.73 4.14 6.72
C HIS A 418 3.11 3.11 5.65
N ASP A 419 3.31 1.86 6.05
CA ASP A 419 3.61 0.76 5.14
C ASP A 419 2.33 0.11 4.65
N TYR A 420 2.39 -0.50 3.47
CA TYR A 420 1.34 -1.42 3.06
C TYR A 420 1.38 -2.68 3.92
N HIS A 421 0.24 -3.34 4.07
CA HIS A 421 0.20 -4.71 4.55
C HIS A 421 1.12 -5.59 3.69
N GLY A 422 1.77 -6.55 4.33
CA GLY A 422 2.77 -7.37 3.66
C GLY A 422 2.20 -8.62 3.00
N ALA A 423 2.95 -9.20 2.07
CA ALA A 423 2.76 -10.57 1.60
C ALA A 423 4.09 -11.18 1.15
N LYS A 424 4.14 -12.51 1.05
CA LYS A 424 5.28 -13.26 0.53
C LYS A 424 5.00 -13.74 -0.89
N PHE A 425 6.05 -13.77 -1.70
CA PHE A 425 6.07 -14.42 -3.01
C PHE A 425 6.84 -15.74 -2.92
N TYR A 426 6.12 -16.85 -3.05
CA TYR A 426 6.64 -18.21 -2.92
C TYR A 426 7.34 -18.68 -4.21
N ARG A 427 8.49 -18.08 -4.51
CA ARG A 427 9.31 -18.39 -5.70
C ARG A 427 9.69 -19.86 -5.79
N GLU A 428 9.91 -20.50 -4.64
CA GLU A 428 10.26 -21.91 -4.50
C GLU A 428 9.13 -22.87 -4.93
N LEU A 429 7.90 -22.38 -5.07
CA LEU A 429 6.75 -23.18 -5.52
C LEU A 429 6.46 -23.01 -7.01
N ALA A 430 7.36 -22.38 -7.78
CA ALA A 430 7.17 -22.12 -9.21
C ALA A 430 6.88 -23.37 -10.03
N ASP A 431 7.48 -24.53 -9.69
CA ASP A 431 7.25 -25.80 -10.39
C ASP A 431 5.82 -26.33 -10.26
N ALA A 432 5.09 -25.89 -9.22
CA ALA A 432 3.71 -26.27 -8.96
C ALA A 432 2.71 -25.16 -9.34
N ASP A 433 3.17 -24.06 -9.93
CA ASP A 433 2.34 -22.90 -10.25
C ASP A 433 1.44 -23.15 -11.46
N VAL A 434 0.14 -23.06 -11.24
CA VAL A 434 -0.90 -23.16 -12.27
C VAL A 434 -1.69 -21.87 -12.41
N SER A 435 -1.23 -20.76 -11.83
CA SER A 435 -1.94 -19.47 -11.82
C SER A 435 -2.22 -18.93 -13.22
N VAL A 436 -1.21 -18.93 -14.10
CA VAL A 436 -1.38 -18.49 -15.50
C VAL A 436 -2.20 -19.51 -16.30
N ALA A 437 -1.93 -20.80 -16.14
CA ALA A 437 -2.67 -21.87 -16.80
C ALA A 437 -4.18 -21.84 -16.47
N PHE A 438 -4.54 -21.54 -15.22
CA PHE A 438 -5.91 -21.33 -14.80
C PHE A 438 -6.58 -20.17 -15.55
N LEU A 439 -5.92 -19.00 -15.57
CA LEU A 439 -6.44 -17.81 -16.26
C LEU A 439 -6.60 -18.05 -17.76
N ASP A 440 -5.62 -18.71 -18.38
CA ASP A 440 -5.64 -19.02 -19.81
C ASP A 440 -6.74 -20.02 -20.17
N ALA A 441 -6.92 -21.07 -19.35
CA ALA A 441 -7.99 -22.05 -19.55
C ALA A 441 -9.38 -21.42 -19.50
N VAL A 442 -9.62 -20.50 -18.56
CA VAL A 442 -10.90 -19.76 -18.48
C VAL A 442 -11.03 -18.76 -19.63
N SER A 443 -9.98 -17.99 -19.91
CA SER A 443 -10.01 -16.97 -20.98
C SER A 443 -10.21 -17.59 -22.37
N ALA A 444 -9.71 -18.81 -22.60
CA ALA A 444 -9.91 -19.55 -23.84
C ALA A 444 -11.39 -19.85 -24.13
N ARG A 445 -12.25 -19.87 -23.10
CA ARG A 445 -13.70 -20.07 -23.24
C ARG A 445 -14.48 -18.80 -23.56
N PHE A 446 -13.85 -17.62 -23.53
CA PHE A 446 -14.55 -16.35 -23.77
C PHE A 446 -15.34 -16.31 -25.09
N PRO A 447 -14.80 -16.77 -26.24
CA PRO A 447 -15.56 -16.77 -27.49
C PRO A 447 -16.82 -17.65 -27.46
N GLU A 448 -16.83 -18.71 -26.65
CA GLU A 448 -17.94 -19.67 -26.54
C GLU A 448 -19.11 -19.11 -25.72
N VAL A 449 -18.84 -18.17 -24.81
CA VAL A 449 -19.82 -17.69 -23.81
C VAL A 449 -20.38 -16.31 -24.09
N VAL A 450 -20.00 -15.63 -25.18
CA VAL A 450 -20.42 -14.24 -25.49
C VAL A 450 -21.93 -14.06 -25.42
N ASP A 451 -22.69 -14.88 -26.16
CA ASP A 451 -24.16 -14.76 -26.21
C ASP A 451 -24.80 -15.02 -24.83
N ALA A 452 -24.24 -15.97 -24.07
CA ALA A 452 -24.71 -16.30 -22.72
C ALA A 452 -24.42 -15.15 -21.74
N VAL A 453 -23.24 -14.54 -21.83
CA VAL A 453 -22.87 -13.35 -21.04
C VAL A 453 -23.80 -12.18 -21.34
N GLU A 454 -24.06 -11.89 -22.62
CA GLU A 454 -24.94 -10.79 -23.01
C GLU A 454 -26.38 -11.01 -22.49
N ALA A 455 -26.89 -12.25 -22.58
CA ALA A 455 -28.19 -12.61 -22.04
C ALA A 455 -28.23 -12.45 -20.50
N THR A 456 -27.25 -13.02 -19.79
CA THR A 456 -27.15 -12.94 -18.33
C THR A 456 -27.00 -11.50 -17.85
N ALA A 457 -26.11 -10.71 -18.46
CA ALA A 457 -25.91 -9.31 -18.09
C ALA A 457 -27.18 -8.49 -18.31
N LYS A 458 -27.89 -8.68 -19.43
CA LYS A 458 -29.16 -8.01 -19.70
C LYS A 458 -30.23 -8.36 -18.68
N GLU A 459 -30.37 -9.65 -18.33
CA GLU A 459 -31.29 -10.10 -17.30
C GLU A 459 -30.97 -9.44 -15.95
N LEU A 460 -29.70 -9.52 -15.52
CA LEU A 460 -29.24 -8.96 -14.25
C LEU A 460 -29.39 -7.43 -14.18
N LEU A 461 -29.13 -6.70 -15.27
CA LEU A 461 -29.35 -5.24 -15.32
C LEU A 461 -30.82 -4.85 -15.18
N SER A 462 -31.74 -5.73 -15.59
CA SER A 462 -33.19 -5.50 -15.50
C SER A 462 -33.83 -6.00 -14.20
N ALA A 463 -33.13 -6.85 -13.46
CA ALA A 463 -33.61 -7.45 -12.22
C ALA A 463 -33.37 -6.55 -11.00
N ASP A 464 -34.17 -6.76 -9.94
CA ASP A 464 -33.82 -6.27 -8.60
C ASP A 464 -32.69 -7.14 -8.03
N ARG A 465 -31.52 -6.53 -7.85
CA ARG A 465 -30.31 -7.18 -7.32
C ARG A 465 -30.02 -6.78 -5.88
N ALA A 466 -30.98 -6.22 -5.15
CA ALA A 466 -30.78 -5.87 -3.75
C ALA A 466 -30.31 -7.09 -2.92
N PRO A 467 -29.25 -6.96 -2.09
CA PRO A 467 -28.81 -8.04 -1.22
C PRO A 467 -29.90 -8.47 -0.25
N THR A 468 -30.26 -9.75 -0.25
CA THR A 468 -31.28 -10.32 0.65
C THR A 468 -30.68 -10.88 1.94
N TRP A 469 -29.37 -11.14 1.97
CA TRP A 469 -28.65 -11.73 3.11
C TRP A 469 -29.16 -13.11 3.54
N GLU A 470 -29.82 -13.84 2.62
CA GLU A 470 -30.34 -15.19 2.87
C GLU A 470 -29.25 -16.13 3.39
N GLY A 471 -28.03 -15.99 2.87
CA GLY A 471 -26.90 -16.79 3.31
C GLY A 471 -26.52 -16.57 4.77
N TRP A 472 -26.66 -15.34 5.29
CA TRP A 472 -26.42 -15.02 6.70
C TRP A 472 -27.51 -15.63 7.59
N ALA A 473 -28.78 -15.46 7.23
CA ALA A 473 -29.91 -16.03 7.95
C ALA A 473 -29.82 -17.57 8.03
N ALA A 474 -29.39 -18.22 6.95
CA ALA A 474 -29.16 -19.67 6.97
C ALA A 474 -28.02 -20.08 7.91
N VAL A 475 -26.93 -19.31 7.95
CA VAL A 475 -25.80 -19.58 8.86
C VAL A 475 -26.22 -19.42 10.32
N GLU A 476 -27.02 -18.42 10.67
CA GLU A 476 -27.55 -18.23 12.04
C GLU A 476 -28.42 -19.42 12.46
N ARG A 477 -29.39 -19.78 11.61
CA ARG A 477 -30.27 -20.94 11.83
C ARG A 477 -29.48 -22.24 12.03
N ILE A 478 -28.52 -22.53 11.15
CA ILE A 478 -27.68 -23.74 11.26
C ILE A 478 -26.84 -23.71 12.54
N SER A 479 -26.30 -22.55 12.91
CA SER A 479 -25.51 -22.41 14.14
C SER A 479 -26.34 -22.70 15.39
N GLU A 480 -27.63 -22.33 15.41
CA GLU A 480 -28.56 -22.62 16.50
C GLU A 480 -29.00 -24.09 16.51
N GLU A 481 -29.46 -24.61 15.37
CA GLU A 481 -30.00 -25.96 15.21
C GLU A 481 -28.99 -27.05 15.60
N TYR A 482 -27.72 -26.86 15.21
CA TYR A 482 -26.65 -27.81 15.50
C TYR A 482 -25.89 -27.48 16.81
N GLY A 483 -26.36 -26.53 17.63
CA GLY A 483 -25.77 -26.20 18.93
C GLY A 483 -24.34 -25.68 18.89
N ILE A 484 -23.95 -25.07 17.76
CA ILE A 484 -22.60 -24.53 17.53
C ILE A 484 -22.43 -23.18 18.24
N HIS A 485 -23.48 -22.35 18.24
CA HIS A 485 -23.52 -21.01 18.86
C HIS A 485 -22.38 -20.06 18.46
N ASP A 486 -21.71 -20.33 17.34
CA ASP A 486 -20.73 -19.47 16.71
C ASP A 486 -20.81 -19.61 15.19
N VAL A 487 -21.35 -18.58 14.54
CA VAL A 487 -21.47 -18.48 13.09
C VAL A 487 -20.13 -18.62 12.36
N ASN A 488 -18.98 -18.42 13.02
CA ASN A 488 -17.66 -18.59 12.43
C ASN A 488 -17.31 -20.06 12.16
N LEU A 489 -17.92 -20.99 12.88
CA LEU A 489 -17.72 -22.44 12.73
C LEU A 489 -18.63 -23.04 11.65
N VAL A 490 -19.57 -22.25 11.12
CA VAL A 490 -20.40 -22.58 9.96
C VAL A 490 -19.76 -21.99 8.70
N LYS A 491 -19.38 -22.86 7.77
CA LYS A 491 -18.62 -22.54 6.55
C LYS A 491 -19.48 -22.81 5.30
N PRO A 492 -20.25 -21.80 4.86
CA PRO A 492 -21.21 -21.98 3.78
C PRO A 492 -20.54 -22.00 2.41
N GLY A 493 -21.04 -22.88 1.53
CA GLY A 493 -20.63 -22.97 0.14
C GLY A 493 -19.63 -24.08 -0.12
N VAL A 494 -19.57 -24.51 -1.38
CA VAL A 494 -18.69 -25.58 -1.86
C VAL A 494 -17.21 -25.26 -1.61
N GLY A 495 -16.79 -24.03 -1.93
CA GLY A 495 -15.39 -23.61 -1.76
C GLY A 495 -14.95 -23.60 -0.29
N GLU A 496 -15.78 -23.08 0.61
CA GLU A 496 -15.48 -23.03 2.04
C GLU A 496 -15.54 -24.42 2.69
N THR A 497 -16.51 -25.26 2.29
CA THR A 497 -16.59 -26.66 2.74
C THR A 497 -15.36 -27.46 2.32
N THR A 498 -14.91 -27.27 1.09
CA THR A 498 -13.67 -27.88 0.58
C THR A 498 -12.47 -27.46 1.43
N ARG A 499 -12.36 -26.16 1.79
CA ARG A 499 -11.30 -25.66 2.67
C ARG A 499 -11.36 -26.24 4.09
N VAL A 500 -12.55 -26.46 4.63
CA VAL A 500 -12.73 -27.12 5.93
C VAL A 500 -12.16 -28.54 5.90
N LEU A 501 -12.56 -29.33 4.90
CA LEU A 501 -12.10 -30.71 4.72
C LEU A 501 -10.59 -30.83 4.56
N LEU A 502 -9.96 -29.84 3.92
CA LEU A 502 -8.54 -29.88 3.64
C LEU A 502 -7.67 -29.35 4.79
N ARG A 503 -8.18 -28.38 5.57
CA ARG A 503 -7.32 -27.52 6.41
C ARG A 503 -7.81 -27.32 7.83
N ARG A 504 -8.93 -27.92 8.21
CA ARG A 504 -9.52 -27.80 9.56
C ARG A 504 -9.88 -29.19 10.08
N VAL A 505 -10.44 -29.23 11.28
CA VAL A 505 -11.09 -30.42 11.84
C VAL A 505 -12.58 -30.38 11.48
N PRO A 506 -12.99 -31.00 10.36
CA PRO A 506 -14.40 -31.08 9.97
C PRO A 506 -15.20 -31.90 10.99
N TRP A 507 -16.41 -31.43 11.32
CA TRP A 507 -17.37 -32.21 12.13
C TRP A 507 -18.41 -32.91 11.26
N LYS A 508 -19.06 -32.16 10.38
CA LYS A 508 -20.17 -32.64 9.55
C LYS A 508 -20.31 -31.75 8.31
N ILE A 509 -20.81 -32.30 7.22
CA ILE A 509 -21.21 -31.54 6.03
C ILE A 509 -22.71 -31.64 5.87
N LEU A 510 -23.37 -30.49 5.71
CA LEU A 510 -24.77 -30.43 5.31
C LEU A 510 -24.81 -30.29 3.78
N ALA A 511 -25.45 -31.23 3.10
CA ALA A 511 -25.62 -31.25 1.66
C ALA A 511 -27.06 -30.90 1.31
N ARG A 512 -27.28 -30.01 0.34
CA ARG A 512 -28.63 -29.75 -0.15
C ARG A 512 -29.18 -31.02 -0.79
N ALA A 513 -30.41 -31.40 -0.45
CA ALA A 513 -31.11 -32.49 -1.10
C ALA A 513 -31.15 -32.27 -2.63
N GLY A 514 -30.73 -33.28 -3.39
CA GLY A 514 -30.63 -33.17 -4.85
C GLY A 514 -29.42 -32.40 -5.37
N ALA A 515 -28.43 -32.07 -4.53
CA ALA A 515 -27.14 -31.54 -4.99
C ALA A 515 -26.47 -32.52 -5.98
N GLY A 516 -26.31 -32.07 -7.22
CA GLY A 516 -25.78 -32.87 -8.33
C GLY A 516 -24.26 -33.02 -8.30
N ALA A 517 -23.65 -33.05 -9.49
CA ALA A 517 -22.22 -33.25 -9.68
C ALA A 517 -21.34 -32.18 -9.00
N ASP A 518 -21.88 -30.96 -8.79
CA ASP A 518 -21.20 -29.86 -8.10
C ASP A 518 -20.78 -30.19 -6.65
N LEU A 519 -21.27 -31.29 -6.06
CA LEU A 519 -20.90 -31.76 -4.72
C LEU A 519 -19.96 -32.99 -4.73
N ASP A 520 -19.68 -33.60 -5.87
CA ASP A 520 -19.01 -34.91 -5.92
C ASP A 520 -17.59 -34.90 -5.34
N HIS A 521 -16.83 -33.81 -5.53
CA HIS A 521 -15.52 -33.66 -4.91
C HIS A 521 -15.60 -33.50 -3.38
N VAL A 522 -16.64 -32.83 -2.86
CA VAL A 522 -16.88 -32.72 -1.41
C VAL A 522 -17.22 -34.09 -0.84
N ARG A 523 -18.08 -34.87 -1.52
CA ARG A 523 -18.42 -36.25 -1.11
C ARG A 523 -17.17 -37.13 -1.04
N LEU A 524 -16.32 -37.07 -2.07
CA LEU A 524 -15.04 -37.80 -2.11
C LEU A 524 -14.12 -37.42 -0.95
N LEU A 525 -13.91 -36.11 -0.72
CA LEU A 525 -13.07 -35.63 0.38
C LEU A 525 -13.65 -35.98 1.76
N ALA A 526 -14.96 -35.92 1.92
CA ALA A 526 -15.65 -36.29 3.15
C ALA A 526 -15.46 -37.79 3.46
N GLU A 527 -15.63 -38.66 2.46
CA GLU A 527 -15.39 -40.09 2.57
C GLU A 527 -13.95 -40.39 2.99
N GLN A 528 -12.96 -39.78 2.33
CA GLN A 528 -11.55 -39.95 2.66
C GLN A 528 -11.22 -39.53 4.11
N ARG A 529 -11.86 -38.47 4.59
CA ARG A 529 -11.67 -37.92 5.94
C ARG A 529 -12.54 -38.57 7.02
N GLY A 530 -13.50 -39.43 6.63
CA GLY A 530 -14.46 -40.03 7.55
C GLY A 530 -15.49 -39.03 8.11
N VAL A 531 -15.80 -37.97 7.36
CA VAL A 531 -16.73 -36.91 7.79
C VAL A 531 -18.13 -37.24 7.32
N PRO A 532 -19.15 -37.25 8.21
CA PRO A 532 -20.51 -37.51 7.79
C PRO A 532 -21.06 -36.39 6.89
N VAL A 533 -21.72 -36.80 5.81
CA VAL A 533 -22.50 -35.93 4.92
C VAL A 533 -23.98 -36.18 5.20
N GLU A 534 -24.68 -35.14 5.66
CA GLU A 534 -26.11 -35.18 5.99
C GLU A 534 -26.89 -34.39 4.94
N GLU A 535 -27.88 -35.04 4.33
CA GLU A 535 -28.76 -34.35 3.37
C GLU A 535 -29.85 -33.56 4.10
N VAL A 536 -30.04 -32.31 3.70
CA VAL A 536 -31.04 -31.40 4.27
C VAL A 536 -31.86 -30.75 3.15
N ALA A 537 -33.14 -30.52 3.40
CA ALA A 537 -34.09 -30.09 2.38
C ALA A 537 -33.88 -28.63 1.91
N GLU A 538 -33.60 -27.70 2.84
CA GLU A 538 -33.57 -26.26 2.55
C GLU A 538 -32.22 -25.62 2.93
N LEU A 539 -31.36 -25.45 1.93
CA LEU A 539 -30.09 -24.70 2.04
C LEU A 539 -29.95 -23.72 0.89
N PRO A 540 -29.57 -22.45 1.12
CA PRO A 540 -29.22 -21.51 0.05
C PRO A 540 -27.89 -21.84 -0.63
N TYR A 541 -27.14 -22.80 -0.09
CA TYR A 541 -25.89 -23.35 -0.65
C TYR A 541 -26.08 -24.80 -1.12
N THR A 542 -25.19 -25.25 -2.02
CA THR A 542 -25.06 -26.67 -2.39
C THR A 542 -24.58 -27.49 -1.19
N CYS A 543 -23.66 -26.94 -0.39
CA CYS A 543 -23.30 -27.53 0.91
C CYS A 543 -22.81 -26.51 1.95
N VAL A 544 -22.73 -26.95 3.20
CA VAL A 544 -22.18 -26.21 4.34
C VAL A 544 -21.28 -27.13 5.16
N GLY A 545 -20.03 -26.73 5.35
CA GLY A 545 -19.10 -27.41 6.26
C GLY A 545 -19.27 -26.91 7.69
N LEU A 546 -19.39 -27.82 8.65
CA LEU A 546 -19.45 -27.52 10.07
C LEU A 546 -18.14 -27.90 10.75
N ILE A 547 -17.62 -27.00 11.58
CA ILE A 547 -16.44 -27.22 12.41
C ILE A 547 -16.90 -27.50 13.85
N HIS A 548 -16.23 -28.42 14.55
CA HIS A 548 -16.58 -28.77 15.92
C HIS A 548 -16.28 -27.61 16.90
N PRO A 549 -17.20 -27.25 17.83
CA PRO A 549 -16.98 -26.14 18.78
C PRO A 549 -15.93 -26.40 19.85
N LYS A 550 -15.67 -27.67 20.20
CA LYS A 550 -14.62 -28.06 21.15
C LYS A 550 -13.43 -28.62 20.38
N TYR A 551 -12.31 -27.92 20.38
CA TYR A 551 -11.05 -28.47 19.88
C TYR A 551 -10.59 -29.60 20.81
N THR A 552 -10.33 -30.80 20.29
CA THR A 552 -9.65 -31.87 21.03
C THR A 552 -8.33 -32.14 20.33
N ARG A 553 -7.20 -31.88 21.00
CA ARG A 553 -5.86 -32.20 20.49
C ARG A 553 -5.83 -33.71 20.22
N GLY A 554 -5.64 -34.12 18.97
CA GLY A 554 -5.74 -35.53 18.53
C GLY A 554 -7.07 -35.96 17.90
N ALA A 555 -8.02 -35.05 17.62
CA ALA A 555 -9.28 -35.37 16.90
C ALA A 555 -9.10 -35.65 15.40
N THR A 556 -7.89 -35.44 14.86
CA THR A 556 -7.48 -35.98 13.56
C THR A 556 -6.31 -36.92 13.79
N GLY A 557 -6.42 -38.17 13.32
CA GLY A 557 -5.33 -39.14 13.40
C GLY A 557 -4.13 -38.67 12.55
N ALA A 558 -2.95 -39.28 12.75
CA ALA A 558 -1.77 -39.03 11.92
C ALA A 558 -1.99 -39.36 10.42
N ASP A 559 -3.10 -40.02 10.10
CA ASP A 559 -3.59 -40.35 8.75
C ASP A 559 -4.59 -39.32 8.18
N GLY A 560 -4.89 -38.24 8.91
CA GLY A 560 -5.79 -37.18 8.49
C GLY A 560 -7.29 -37.49 8.64
N ARG A 561 -7.66 -38.63 9.22
CA ARG A 561 -9.06 -39.02 9.47
C ARG A 561 -9.60 -38.41 10.75
N ALA A 562 -10.88 -38.03 10.76
CA ALA A 562 -11.57 -37.65 11.99
C ALA A 562 -11.58 -38.84 12.95
N VAL A 563 -11.09 -38.63 14.18
CA VAL A 563 -11.19 -39.62 15.25
C VAL A 563 -12.62 -39.55 15.74
N ASN A 564 -13.39 -40.61 15.53
CA ASN A 564 -14.74 -40.75 16.09
C ASN A 564 -14.64 -40.59 17.62
N LEU A 565 -15.15 -39.47 18.15
CA LEU A 565 -15.37 -39.25 19.57
C LEU A 565 -16.75 -39.75 19.97
#